data_AF-A0A1F5TQM9-F1
#
_entry.id   AF-A0A1F5TQM9-F1
#
_cell.length_a   1.000
_cell.length_b   1.000
_cell.length_c   1.000
_cell.angle_alpha   90.00
_cell.angle_beta   90.00
_cell.angle_gamma   90.00
#
_symmetry.space_group_name_H-M   'P 1'
#
loop_
_entity.id
_entity.type
_entity.pdbx_description
1 polymer ?
#
loop_
_entity_poly.entity_id
_entity_poly.type
_entity_poly.pdbx_seq_one_letter_code
_entity_poly.pdbx_strand_id
1 'polypeptide(L)'
;MEVQIKKLIILLLESGFPKDIQDSWIKVLPQMSLKQIDKFINVLEARYLNKITSNIDKKYKEKIEKILLEFKEKKEKTERDFNDTLKNFSTNLNI
;
A
#
# COMPACT_ATOMS: atom_id res chain seq x y z
N MET A 1 10.55 25.09 16.40
CA MET A 1 9.27 24.95 17.14
C MET A 1 8.07 25.13 16.22
N GLU A 2 8.01 26.23 15.45
CA GLU A 2 6.90 26.51 14.51
C GLU A 2 6.63 25.40 13.49
N VAL A 3 7.68 24.80 12.92
CA VAL A 3 7.55 23.67 11.95
C VAL A 3 6.87 22.45 12.57
N GLN A 4 7.22 22.12 13.82
CA GLN A 4 6.61 20.96 14.51
C GLN A 4 5.14 21.20 14.85
N ILE A 5 4.78 22.43 15.21
CA ILE A 5 3.38 22.80 15.46
C ILE A 5 2.56 22.70 14.18
N LYS A 6 3.07 23.22 13.05
CA LYS A 6 2.42 23.08 11.74
C LYS A 6 2.23 21.61 11.35
N LYS A 7 3.26 20.78 11.53
CA LYS A 7 3.20 19.34 11.28
C LYS A 7 2.12 18.66 12.15
N LEU A 8 2.09 18.97 13.44
CA LEU A 8 1.15 18.41 14.39
C LEU A 8 -0.30 18.76 14.04
N ILE A 9 -0.58 20.01 13.65
CA ILE A 9 -1.92 20.43 13.23
C ILE A 9 -2.39 19.62 12.01
N ILE A 10 -1.53 19.49 10.99
CA ILE A 10 -1.85 18.70 9.79
C ILE A 10 -2.15 17.25 10.16
N LEU A 11 -1.29 16.63 10.99
CA LEU A 11 -1.46 15.24 11.42
C LEU A 11 -2.72 15.02 12.27
N LEU A 12 -3.11 15.99 13.09
CA LEU A 12 -4.36 15.96 13.85
C LEU A 12 -5.58 16.04 12.93
N LEU A 13 -5.56 16.90 11.92
CA LEU A 13 -6.65 17.01 10.94
C LEU A 13 -6.80 15.73 10.12
N GLU A 14 -5.67 15.13 9.71
CA GLU A 14 -5.65 13.90 8.90
C GLU A 14 -5.92 12.61 9.69
N SER A 15 -5.89 12.68 11.03
CA SER A 15 -6.08 11.54 11.93
C SER A 15 -7.46 10.88 11.81
N GLY A 16 -8.46 11.63 11.32
CA GLY A 16 -9.85 11.21 11.27
C GLY A 16 -10.55 11.21 12.63
N PHE A 17 -9.96 11.82 13.66
CA PHE A 17 -10.62 11.97 14.96
C PHE A 17 -11.84 12.89 14.85
N PRO A 18 -12.90 12.62 15.64
CA PRO A 18 -13.98 13.56 15.86
C PRO A 18 -13.47 14.92 16.34
N LYS A 19 -14.16 16.00 15.97
CA LYS A 19 -13.68 17.38 16.21
C LYS A 19 -13.50 17.70 17.69
N ASP A 20 -14.39 17.20 18.54
CA ASP A 20 -14.32 17.28 20.00
C ASP A 20 -13.04 16.61 20.58
N ILE A 21 -12.61 15.50 19.98
CA ILE A 21 -11.36 14.83 20.35
C ILE A 21 -10.15 15.64 19.87
N GLN A 22 -10.20 16.21 18.65
CA GLN A 22 -9.15 17.10 18.16
C GLN A 22 -8.98 18.33 19.06
N ASP A 23 -10.09 18.97 19.43
CA ASP A 23 -10.11 20.12 20.33
C ASP A 23 -9.58 19.77 21.73
N SER A 24 -9.88 18.56 22.21
CA SER A 24 -9.36 18.06 23.49
C SER A 24 -7.84 17.88 23.45
N TRP A 25 -7.29 17.33 22.37
CA TRP A 25 -5.84 17.24 22.20
C TRP A 25 -5.19 18.63 22.16
N ILE A 26 -5.75 19.57 21.39
CA ILE A 26 -5.24 20.95 21.28
C ILE A 26 -5.16 21.63 22.66
N LYS A 27 -6.16 21.41 23.53
CA LYS A 27 -6.16 21.95 24.91
C LYS A 27 -5.06 21.39 25.80
N VAL A 28 -4.62 20.14 25.55
CA VAL A 28 -3.58 19.48 26.34
C VAL A 28 -2.18 19.83 25.83
N LEU A 29 -2.00 20.18 24.55
CA LEU A 29 -0.69 20.49 23.97
C LEU A 29 0.15 21.50 24.77
N PRO A 30 -0.39 22.62 25.28
CA PRO A 30 0.40 23.60 26.06
C PRO A 30 0.93 23.04 27.38
N GLN A 31 0.34 21.97 27.90
CA GLN A 31 0.73 21.32 29.15
C GLN A 31 1.78 20.22 28.93
N MET A 32 2.05 19.86 27.67
CA MET A 32 3.00 18.82 27.32
C MET A 32 4.43 19.36 27.29
N SER A 33 5.37 18.55 27.78
CA SER A 33 6.79 18.75 27.50
C SER A 33 7.10 18.55 26.02
N LEU A 34 8.19 19.15 25.53
CA LEU A 34 8.64 18.97 24.14
C LEU A 34 8.81 17.49 23.76
N LYS A 35 9.33 16.65 24.67
CA LYS A 35 9.47 15.20 24.43
C LYS A 35 8.13 14.49 24.26
N GLN A 36 7.09 14.95 24.96
CA GLN A 36 5.73 14.38 24.81
C GLN A 36 5.11 14.81 23.48
N ILE A 37 5.31 16.06 23.07
CA ILE A 37 4.88 16.57 21.76
C ILE A 37 5.56 15.79 20.64
N ASP A 38 6.88 15.58 20.70
CA ASP A 38 7.62 14.77 19.72
C ASP A 38 7.10 13.34 19.62
N LYS A 39 6.88 12.67 20.77
CA LYS A 39 6.29 11.32 20.79
C LYS A 39 4.89 11.30 20.18
N PHE A 40 4.07 12.29 20.46
CA PHE A 40 2.72 12.37 19.92
C PHE A 40 2.73 12.57 18.40
N ILE A 41 3.60 13.46 17.89
CA ILE A 41 3.84 13.64 16.45
C ILE A 41 4.23 12.31 15.80
N ASN A 42 5.19 11.57 16.39
CA ASN A 42 5.65 10.30 15.83
C ASN A 42 4.53 9.27 15.73
N VAL A 43 3.63 9.20 16.73
CA VAL A 43 2.47 8.30 16.71
C VAL A 43 1.50 8.66 15.59
N LEU A 44 1.17 9.95 15.45
CA LEU A 44 0.27 10.41 14.40
C LEU A 44 0.88 10.24 13.00
N GLU A 45 2.18 10.48 12.86
CA GLU A 45 2.92 10.30 11.62
C GLU A 45 2.96 8.83 11.20
N ALA A 46 3.26 7.91 12.12
CA ALA A 46 3.23 6.48 11.83
C ALA A 46 1.83 6.02 11.35
N ARG A 47 0.77 6.53 11.97
CA ARG A 47 -0.61 6.25 11.57
C ARG A 47 -0.95 6.83 10.20
N TYR A 48 -0.53 8.07 9.94
CA TYR A 48 -0.71 8.73 8.65
C TYR A 48 0.03 7.96 7.53
N LEU A 49 1.29 7.59 7.77
CA LEU A 49 2.09 6.78 6.84
C LEU A 49 1.41 5.44 6.54
N ASN A 50 0.98 4.70 7.56
CA ASN A 50 0.24 3.44 7.37
C ASN A 50 -1.04 3.62 6.53
N LYS A 51 -1.80 4.71 6.78
CA LYS A 51 -3.01 5.02 6.01
C LYS A 51 -2.69 5.25 4.53
N ILE A 52 -1.64 6.00 4.22
CA ILE A 52 -1.28 6.29 2.82
C ILE A 52 -0.61 5.11 2.12
N THR A 53 0.17 4.28 2.83
CA THR A 53 0.87 3.13 2.22
C THR A 53 -0.02 1.90 2.06
N SER A 54 -1.00 1.69 2.94
CA SER A 54 -1.91 0.53 2.86
C SER A 54 -2.62 0.38 1.49
N ASN A 55 -3.02 1.50 0.88
CA ASN A 55 -3.64 1.51 -0.45
C ASN A 55 -2.63 1.32 -1.59
N ILE A 56 -1.38 1.73 -1.38
CA ILE A 56 -0.29 1.54 -2.33
C ILE A 56 0.05 0.04 -2.39
N ASP A 57 0.23 -0.59 -1.24
CA ASP A 57 0.56 -2.01 -1.14
C ASP A 57 -0.51 -2.90 -1.79
N LYS A 58 -1.80 -2.56 -1.61
CA LYS A 58 -2.92 -3.26 -2.26
C LYS A 58 -2.85 -3.18 -3.78
N LYS A 59 -2.63 -1.99 -4.34
CA LYS A 59 -2.54 -1.79 -5.81
C LYS A 59 -1.34 -2.52 -6.43
N TYR A 60 -0.20 -2.53 -5.74
CA TYR A 60 0.97 -3.27 -6.21
C TYR A 60 0.74 -4.78 -6.15
N LYS A 61 0.12 -5.28 -5.09
CA LYS A 61 -0.26 -6.69 -4.97
C LYS A 61 -1.20 -7.11 -6.11
N GLU A 62 -2.26 -6.35 -6.37
CA GLU A 62 -3.19 -6.61 -7.48
C GLU A 62 -2.49 -6.63 -8.85
N LYS A 63 -1.54 -5.71 -9.08
CA LYS A 63 -0.73 -5.71 -10.32
C LYS A 63 0.15 -6.95 -10.45
N ILE A 64 0.80 -7.36 -9.38
CA ILE A 64 1.65 -8.57 -9.37
C ILE A 64 0.81 -9.81 -9.63
N GLU A 65 -0.35 -9.94 -8.97
CA GLU A 65 -1.28 -11.05 -9.19
C GLU A 65 -1.76 -11.10 -10.65
N LYS A 66 -2.06 -9.95 -11.25
CA LYS A 66 -2.43 -9.86 -12.67
C LYS A 66 -1.30 -10.32 -13.60
N ILE A 67 -0.07 -9.86 -13.38
CA ILE A 67 1.10 -10.26 -14.17
C ILE A 67 1.35 -11.77 -14.06
N LEU A 68 1.21 -12.34 -12.85
CA LEU A 68 1.37 -13.78 -12.63
C LEU A 68 0.32 -14.58 -13.39
N LEU A 69 -0.94 -14.11 -13.41
CA LEU A 69 -2.01 -14.75 -14.16
C LEU A 69 -1.73 -14.71 -15.67
N GLU A 70 -1.39 -13.54 -16.21
CA GLU A 70 -1.05 -13.37 -17.64
C GLU A 70 0.14 -14.26 -18.03
N PHE A 71 1.15 -14.37 -17.17
CA PHE A 71 2.31 -15.23 -17.42
C PHE A 71 1.92 -16.72 -17.43
N LYS A 72 1.06 -17.16 -16.50
CA LYS A 72 0.58 -18.53 -16.43
C LYS A 72 -0.22 -18.90 -17.69
N GLU A 73 -1.16 -18.04 -18.09
CA GLU A 73 -1.96 -18.25 -19.30
C GLU A 73 -1.08 -18.34 -20.56
N LYS A 74 -0.07 -17.46 -20.66
CA LYS A 74 0.85 -17.47 -21.79
C LYS A 74 1.71 -18.73 -21.82
N LYS A 75 2.16 -19.22 -20.66
CA LYS A 75 2.89 -20.48 -20.54
C LYS A 75 2.03 -21.66 -20.98
N GLU A 76 0.82 -21.79 -20.46
CA GLU A 76 -0.11 -22.87 -20.84
C GLU A 76 -0.49 -22.82 -22.32
N LYS A 77 -0.63 -21.62 -22.90
CA LYS A 77 -0.83 -21.47 -24.34
C LYS A 77 0.39 -21.97 -25.12
N THR A 78 1.59 -21.57 -24.71
CA THR A 78 2.84 -21.98 -25.39
C THR A 78 3.04 -23.48 -25.33
N GLU A 79 2.76 -24.12 -24.18
CA GLU A 79 2.83 -25.57 -24.02
C GLU A 79 1.82 -26.30 -24.91
N ARG A 80 0.59 -25.78 -25.03
CA ARG A 80 -0.41 -26.31 -25.97
C ARG A 80 0.03 -26.17 -27.42
N ASP A 81 0.44 -24.98 -27.83
CA ASP A 81 0.88 -24.70 -29.21
C ASP A 81 2.08 -25.59 -29.60
N PHE A 82 3.01 -25.83 -28.66
CA PHE A 82 4.14 -26.72 -28.86
C PHE A 82 3.73 -28.19 -29.00
N ASN A 83 2.84 -28.67 -28.13
CA ASN A 83 2.32 -30.04 -28.21
C ASN A 83 1.54 -30.29 -29.51
N ASP A 84 0.73 -29.32 -29.95
CA ASP A 84 0.01 -29.40 -31.21
C ASP A 84 0.98 -29.43 -32.40
N THR A 85 2.05 -28.63 -32.34
CA THR A 85 3.12 -28.64 -33.35
C THR A 85 3.81 -30.01 -33.41
N LEU A 86 4.15 -30.61 -32.26
CA LEU A 86 4.73 -31.95 -32.20
C LEU A 86 3.80 -33.03 -32.77
N LYS A 87 2.50 -32.96 -32.45
CA LYS A 87 1.50 -33.90 -32.96
C LYS A 87 1.32 -33.79 -34.47
N ASN A 88 1.30 -32.58 -35.01
CA ASN A 88 1.24 -32.36 -36.45
C ASN A 88 2.51 -32.85 -37.15
N PHE A 89 3.67 -32.63 -36.54
CA PHE A 89 4.95 -33.14 -37.04
C PHE A 89 5.00 -34.67 -37.06
N SER A 90 4.56 -35.35 -36.00
CA SER A 90 4.52 -36.82 -35.97
C SER A 90 3.56 -37.39 -37.01
N THR A 91 2.39 -36.77 -37.17
CA THR A 91 1.37 -37.18 -38.15
C THR A 91 1.90 -37.07 -39.59
N ASN A 92 2.67 -36.03 -39.90
CA ASN A 92 3.26 -35.83 -41.23
C ASN A 92 4.43 -36.79 -41.55
N LEU A 93 5.01 -37.44 -40.53
CA LEU A 93 6.13 -38.37 -40.70
C LEU A 93 5.70 -39.83 -40.91
N ASN A 94 4.39 -40.15 -40.89
CA ASN A 94 3.86 -41.51 -41.03
C ASN A 94 4.56 -42.55 -40.11
N ILE A 95 4.64 -42.23 -38.82
CA ILE A 95 4.76 -43.21 -37.72
C ILE A 95 3.45 -43.16 -36.93
#